data_AF-A0A2C5WUY4-F1
#
_entry.id   AF-A0A2C5WUY4-F1
#
_cell.length_a   1.000
_cell.length_b   1.000
_cell.length_c   1.000
_cell.angle_alpha   90.00
_cell.angle_beta   90.00
_cell.angle_gamma   90.00
#
_symmetry.space_group_name_H-M   'P 1'
#
loop_
_entity.id
_entity.type
_entity.pdbx_description
1 polymer ?
#
loop_
_entity_poly.entity_id
_entity_poly.type
_entity_poly.pdbx_seq_one_letter_code
_entity_poly.pdbx_strand_id
1 'polypeptide(L)'
;MKFFFPSLTAALSLFSISCASIIEDHGYKVNSLAYTDSVMFYKEGQGYELINIIGFYPGKRVAAIHVANNDIEPQHEKKLGLGEIYNVLAGKHGYTRDDIEWVVFDVNSDPKTDEMVAGIRKARGLGPKDEAVILPTDGEWDTILNTKYYAQAQQVNSRPLDRILLKHRSHPIIGKSFFPTERIHFSFPKLKDRRPENEAPSLDSGKEERQEDKREGSRVGSNLGSWLR
;
A
#
# COMPACT_ATOMS: atom_id res chain seq x y z
N MET A 1 -25.37 -39.12 5.88
CA MET A 1 -25.71 -37.80 6.44
C MET A 1 -24.95 -36.74 5.65
N LYS A 2 -25.64 -35.72 5.11
CA LYS A 2 -25.00 -34.61 4.38
C LYS A 2 -24.84 -33.45 5.37
N PHE A 3 -23.60 -33.08 5.68
CA PHE A 3 -23.32 -31.89 6.49
C PHE A 3 -23.23 -30.67 5.57
N PHE A 4 -24.18 -29.75 5.74
CA PHE A 4 -24.12 -28.40 5.20
C PHE A 4 -23.21 -27.56 6.11
N PHE A 5 -22.17 -26.96 5.55
CA PHE A 5 -21.43 -25.86 6.19
C PHE A 5 -21.71 -24.55 5.46
N PRO A 6 -22.64 -23.70 5.93
CA PRO A 6 -22.70 -22.32 5.52
C PRO A 6 -22.50 -21.44 6.77
N SER A 7 -21.26 -21.15 7.16
CA SER A 7 -21.06 -20.19 8.26
C SER A 7 -19.78 -19.36 8.19
N LEU A 8 -18.95 -19.46 7.14
CA LEU A 8 -17.72 -18.66 7.07
C LEU A 8 -17.90 -17.30 6.36
N THR A 9 -18.93 -17.13 5.53
CA THR A 9 -19.10 -15.89 4.73
C THR A 9 -19.76 -14.75 5.51
N ALA A 10 -20.54 -15.04 6.56
CA ALA A 10 -21.29 -14.02 7.29
C ALA A 10 -20.44 -13.22 8.29
N ALA A 11 -19.32 -13.75 8.77
CA ALA A 11 -18.45 -13.04 9.70
C ALA A 11 -17.67 -11.90 9.02
N LEU A 12 -17.34 -12.03 7.73
CA LEU A 12 -16.60 -11.00 6.99
C LEU A 12 -17.45 -9.78 6.62
N SER A 13 -18.77 -9.90 6.49
CA SER A 13 -19.63 -8.74 6.17
C SER A 13 -19.94 -7.86 7.37
N LEU A 14 -19.72 -8.34 8.61
CA LEU A 14 -19.98 -7.57 9.82
C LEU A 14 -18.83 -6.60 10.15
N PHE A 15 -17.59 -6.92 9.75
CA PHE A 15 -16.44 -6.04 9.96
C PHE A 15 -16.50 -4.77 9.10
N SER A 16 -16.94 -4.87 7.85
CA SER A 16 -17.00 -3.71 6.94
C SER A 16 -18.03 -2.66 7.36
N ILE A 17 -19.15 -3.08 7.97
CA ILE A 17 -20.18 -2.16 8.51
C ILE A 17 -19.68 -1.47 9.78
N SER A 18 -18.95 -2.18 10.65
CA SER A 18 -18.44 -1.63 11.92
C SER A 18 -17.31 -0.61 11.78
N CYS A 19 -16.54 -0.63 10.69
CA CYS A 19 -15.46 0.34 10.50
C CYS A 19 -15.99 1.72 10.11
N ALA A 20 -17.02 1.80 9.24
CA ALA A 20 -17.59 3.09 8.84
C ALA A 20 -18.21 3.84 10.02
N SER A 21 -18.78 3.13 11.00
CA SER A 21 -19.39 3.75 12.18
C SER A 21 -18.39 4.51 13.04
N ILE A 22 -17.12 4.08 13.11
CA ILE A 22 -16.11 4.76 13.94
C ILE A 22 -15.87 6.19 13.46
N ILE A 23 -15.77 6.42 12.15
CA ILE A 23 -15.59 7.78 11.60
C ILE A 23 -16.86 8.61 11.82
N GLU A 24 -18.03 8.01 11.64
CA GLU A 24 -19.31 8.69 11.82
C GLU A 24 -19.60 9.06 13.29
N ASP A 25 -19.16 8.25 14.26
CA ASP A 25 -19.26 8.52 15.70
C ASP A 25 -18.47 9.78 16.13
N HIS A 26 -17.45 10.15 15.34
CA HIS A 26 -16.67 11.37 15.51
C HIS A 26 -17.30 12.59 14.81
N GLY A 27 -18.45 12.42 14.15
CA GLY A 27 -19.22 13.50 13.52
C GLY A 27 -18.88 13.74 12.04
N TYR A 28 -18.09 12.86 11.44
CA TYR A 28 -17.77 12.92 10.01
C TYR A 28 -18.83 12.21 9.18
N LYS A 29 -18.92 12.60 7.91
CA LYS A 29 -19.67 11.88 6.89
C LYS A 29 -18.71 11.18 5.94
N VAL A 30 -18.95 9.88 5.70
CA VAL A 30 -18.18 9.08 4.75
C VAL A 30 -19.06 8.75 3.54
N ASN A 31 -18.60 9.08 2.33
CA ASN A 31 -19.19 8.58 1.10
C ASN A 31 -18.22 7.63 0.41
N SER A 32 -18.73 6.52 -0.12
CA SER A 32 -17.89 5.50 -0.76
C SER A 32 -18.30 5.26 -2.20
N LEU A 33 -17.32 5.18 -3.08
CA LEU A 33 -17.50 4.78 -4.47
C LEU A 33 -16.40 3.79 -4.87
N ALA A 34 -16.78 2.52 -5.04
CA ALA A 34 -15.87 1.43 -5.32
C ALA A 34 -14.68 1.39 -4.34
N TYR A 35 -13.49 1.74 -4.81
CA TYR A 35 -12.24 1.68 -4.06
C TYR A 35 -11.87 2.99 -3.37
N THR A 36 -12.70 4.02 -3.49
CA THR A 36 -12.42 5.37 -3.02
C THR A 36 -13.46 5.81 -2.00
N ASP A 37 -12.99 6.35 -0.88
CA ASP A 37 -13.83 6.99 0.13
C ASP A 37 -13.51 8.49 0.18
N SER A 38 -14.56 9.29 0.34
CA SER A 38 -14.43 10.69 0.74
C SER A 38 -14.94 10.87 2.16
N VAL A 39 -14.20 11.67 2.94
CA VAL A 39 -14.54 12.02 4.32
C VAL A 39 -14.74 13.51 4.40
N MET A 40 -15.86 13.91 5.00
CA MET A 40 -16.25 15.30 5.16
C MET A 40 -16.58 15.57 6.62
N PHE A 41 -16.23 16.75 7.12
CA PHE A 41 -16.67 17.23 8.43
C PHE A 41 -17.76 18.28 8.25
N TYR A 42 -18.64 18.41 9.24
CA TYR A 42 -19.65 19.45 9.24
C TYR A 42 -19.14 20.70 9.93
N LYS A 43 -19.29 21.85 9.26
CA LYS A 43 -18.96 23.16 9.79
C LYS A 43 -20.22 24.00 9.88
N GLU A 44 -20.55 24.43 11.08
CA GLU A 44 -21.75 25.21 11.35
C GLU A 44 -21.80 26.46 10.45
N GLY A 45 -22.95 26.68 9.81
CA GLY A 45 -23.16 27.78 8.86
C GLY A 45 -22.52 27.62 7.48
N GLN A 46 -21.65 26.63 7.25
CA GLN A 46 -20.97 26.40 5.97
C GLN A 46 -21.31 25.03 5.33
N GLY A 47 -21.82 24.09 6.12
CA GLY A 47 -22.19 22.75 5.65
C GLY A 47 -21.03 21.77 5.72
N TYR A 48 -21.06 20.75 4.86
CA TYR A 48 -20.00 19.74 4.82
C TYR A 48 -18.80 20.21 4.02
N GLU A 49 -17.61 20.16 4.62
CA GLU A 49 -16.34 20.44 3.98
C GLU A 49 -15.56 19.12 3.78
N LEU A 50 -14.95 18.96 2.61
CA LEU A 50 -14.16 17.79 2.25
C LEU A 50 -12.77 17.85 2.88
N ILE A 51 -12.44 16.87 3.73
CA ILE A 51 -11.11 16.77 4.35
C ILE A 51 -10.23 15.70 3.71
N ASN A 52 -10.81 14.57 3.28
CA ASN A 52 -10.03 13.48 2.68
C ASN A 52 -10.73 12.86 1.48
N ILE A 53 -9.93 12.45 0.50
CA ILE A 53 -10.33 11.48 -0.52
C ILE A 53 -9.22 10.45 -0.59
N ILE A 54 -9.52 9.20 -0.25
CA ILE A 54 -8.54 8.11 -0.17
C ILE A 54 -9.03 6.93 -1.00
N GLY A 55 -8.18 6.46 -1.92
CA GLY A 55 -8.40 5.29 -2.74
C GLY A 55 -7.48 4.12 -2.36
N PHE A 56 -8.01 2.92 -2.27
CA PHE A 56 -7.27 1.70 -1.96
C PHE A 56 -7.22 0.78 -3.19
N TYR A 57 -6.03 0.57 -3.76
CA TYR A 57 -5.80 -0.24 -4.96
C TYR A 57 -4.90 -1.43 -4.63
N PRO A 58 -5.45 -2.52 -4.10
CA PRO A 58 -4.70 -3.48 -3.28
C PRO A 58 -4.03 -4.54 -4.14
N GLY A 59 -4.65 -4.92 -5.25
CA GLY A 59 -3.98 -5.68 -6.31
C GLY A 59 -2.77 -4.95 -6.90
N LYS A 60 -2.65 -3.63 -6.68
CA LYS A 60 -1.48 -2.81 -7.03
C LYS A 60 -0.67 -2.38 -5.80
N ARG A 61 -1.10 -2.76 -4.59
CA ARG A 61 -0.50 -2.39 -3.30
C ARG A 61 -0.30 -0.88 -3.15
N VAL A 62 -1.28 -0.11 -3.61
CA VAL A 62 -1.26 1.36 -3.61
C VAL A 62 -2.39 1.90 -2.74
N ALA A 63 -2.08 2.86 -1.88
CA ALA A 63 -3.05 3.79 -1.34
C ALA A 63 -2.84 5.17 -1.99
N ALA A 64 -3.88 5.72 -2.60
CA ALA A 64 -3.87 7.03 -3.22
C ALA A 64 -4.62 8.03 -2.35
N ILE A 65 -3.96 9.09 -1.92
CA ILE A 65 -4.51 10.18 -1.14
C ILE A 65 -4.67 11.37 -2.09
N HIS A 66 -5.88 11.55 -2.58
CA HIS A 66 -6.23 12.59 -3.55
C HIS A 66 -6.45 13.94 -2.86
N VAL A 67 -6.92 13.93 -1.61
CA VAL A 67 -7.11 15.11 -0.75
C VAL A 67 -6.73 14.73 0.68
N ALA A 68 -5.96 15.60 1.34
CA ALA A 68 -5.63 15.50 2.77
C ALA A 68 -5.52 16.89 3.40
N ASN A 69 -6.67 17.40 3.85
CA ASN A 69 -6.86 18.75 4.37
C ASN A 69 -7.33 18.74 5.83
N ASN A 70 -6.89 17.76 6.63
CA ASN A 70 -7.29 17.62 8.04
C ASN A 70 -7.01 18.88 8.89
N ASP A 71 -6.12 19.77 8.45
CA ASP A 71 -5.78 21.01 9.15
C ASP A 71 -6.87 22.10 9.04
N ILE A 72 -7.82 21.98 8.11
CA ILE A 72 -8.92 22.96 7.98
C ILE A 72 -9.94 22.85 9.11
N GLU A 73 -10.05 21.65 9.70
CA GLU A 73 -10.92 21.39 10.84
C GLU A 73 -10.27 21.94 12.13
N PRO A 74 -10.96 22.78 12.90
CA PRO A 74 -10.46 23.25 14.20
C PRO A 74 -10.19 22.09 15.16
N GLN A 75 -9.26 22.28 16.10
CA GLN A 75 -8.97 21.26 17.11
C GLN A 75 -10.17 21.07 18.06
N HIS A 76 -10.56 19.81 18.30
CA HIS A 76 -11.56 19.40 19.29
C HIS A 76 -11.38 17.92 19.65
N GLU A 77 -12.02 17.46 20.73
CA GLU A 77 -11.85 16.10 21.27
C GLU A 77 -12.17 14.99 20.26
N LYS A 78 -13.13 15.25 19.36
CA LYS A 78 -13.53 14.28 18.31
C LYS A 78 -12.73 14.36 17.01
N LYS A 79 -11.69 15.21 16.93
CA LYS A 79 -10.97 15.41 15.67
C LYS A 79 -10.12 14.19 15.38
N LEU A 80 -10.27 13.62 14.18
CA LEU A 80 -9.45 12.52 13.70
C LEU A 80 -8.33 13.02 12.78
N GLY A 81 -7.12 12.52 13.01
CA GLY A 81 -5.98 12.72 12.13
C GLY A 81 -6.07 11.87 10.85
N LEU A 82 -5.26 12.21 9.85
CA LEU A 82 -5.18 11.46 8.60
C LEU A 82 -4.87 9.98 8.83
N GLY A 83 -3.93 9.68 9.74
CA GLY A 83 -3.53 8.30 10.05
C GLY A 83 -4.65 7.46 10.69
N GLU A 84 -5.53 8.08 11.47
CA GLU A 84 -6.68 7.42 12.10
C GLU A 84 -7.78 7.13 11.08
N ILE A 85 -8.15 8.15 10.28
CA ILE A 85 -9.08 8.01 9.17
C ILE A 85 -8.59 6.93 8.20
N TYR A 86 -7.31 6.98 7.83
CA TYR A 86 -6.70 5.99 6.94
C TYR A 86 -6.85 4.57 7.47
N ASN A 87 -6.58 4.32 8.76
CA ASN A 87 -6.64 2.97 9.33
C ASN A 87 -8.04 2.39 9.26
N VAL A 88 -9.03 3.21 9.63
CA VAL A 88 -10.42 2.79 9.64
C VAL A 88 -10.87 2.45 8.22
N LEU A 89 -10.52 3.28 7.24
CA LEU A 89 -10.86 3.03 5.84
C LEU A 89 -10.08 1.84 5.24
N ALA A 90 -8.79 1.70 5.54
CA ALA A 90 -7.99 0.54 5.11
C ALA A 90 -8.61 -0.76 5.62
N GLY A 91 -8.97 -0.81 6.92
CA GLY A 91 -9.61 -1.97 7.54
C GLY A 91 -10.97 -2.29 6.91
N LYS A 92 -11.79 -1.28 6.62
CA LYS A 92 -13.06 -1.43 5.90
C LYS A 92 -12.88 -2.12 4.55
N HIS A 93 -11.79 -1.81 3.85
CA HIS A 93 -11.45 -2.43 2.56
C HIS A 93 -10.72 -3.78 2.70
N GLY A 94 -10.46 -4.26 3.92
CA GLY A 94 -9.81 -5.53 4.19
C GLY A 94 -8.27 -5.46 4.12
N TYR A 95 -7.68 -4.28 4.32
CA TYR A 95 -6.24 -4.05 4.26
C TYR A 95 -5.67 -3.54 5.57
N THR A 96 -4.39 -3.84 5.73
CA THR A 96 -3.53 -3.26 6.76
C THR A 96 -2.53 -2.30 6.12
N ARG A 97 -1.86 -1.50 6.95
CA ARG A 97 -0.76 -0.61 6.51
C ARG A 97 0.38 -1.37 5.81
N ASP A 98 0.57 -2.63 6.18
CA ASP A 98 1.67 -3.46 5.68
C ASP A 98 1.43 -3.99 4.26
N ASP A 99 0.16 -4.10 3.86
CA ASP A 99 -0.26 -4.54 2.52
C ASP A 99 0.01 -3.51 1.42
N ILE A 100 0.22 -2.25 1.81
CA ILE A 100 0.41 -1.12 0.90
C ILE A 100 1.90 -0.81 0.74
N GLU A 101 2.44 -0.95 -0.46
CA GLU A 101 3.84 -0.63 -0.78
C GLU A 101 4.01 0.80 -1.28
N TRP A 102 2.94 1.42 -1.73
CA TRP A 102 2.97 2.76 -2.31
C TRP A 102 1.91 3.64 -1.68
N VAL A 103 2.34 4.73 -1.05
CA VAL A 103 1.44 5.82 -0.68
C VAL A 103 1.63 6.93 -1.71
N VAL A 104 0.55 7.31 -2.38
CA VAL A 104 0.60 8.25 -3.50
C VAL A 104 -0.24 9.47 -3.19
N PHE A 105 0.34 10.65 -3.32
CA PHE A 105 -0.37 11.91 -3.15
C PHE A 105 -0.61 12.59 -4.49
N ASP A 106 -1.79 13.15 -4.68
CA ASP A 106 -2.03 14.16 -5.69
C ASP A 106 -1.61 15.51 -5.09
N VAL A 107 -0.71 16.23 -5.77
CA VAL A 107 -0.30 17.58 -5.36
C VAL A 107 -1.46 18.52 -5.67
N ASN A 108 -2.20 18.89 -4.64
CA ASN A 108 -3.44 19.64 -4.78
C ASN A 108 -3.23 21.09 -4.33
N SER A 109 -3.40 22.02 -5.27
CA SER A 109 -3.37 23.47 -5.02
C SER A 109 -2.12 23.91 -4.26
N ASP A 110 -0.97 23.37 -4.64
CA ASP A 110 0.31 23.61 -3.97
C ASP A 110 1.40 24.01 -4.98
N PRO A 111 1.37 25.28 -5.43
CA PRO A 111 2.27 25.76 -6.49
C PRO A 111 3.74 25.68 -6.09
N LYS A 112 4.06 25.73 -4.79
CA LYS A 112 5.44 25.59 -4.29
C LYS A 112 5.96 24.18 -4.55
N THR A 113 5.14 23.17 -4.29
CA THR A 113 5.50 21.78 -4.59
C THR A 113 5.54 21.53 -6.10
N ASP A 114 4.64 22.12 -6.88
CA ASP A 114 4.66 22.02 -8.34
C ASP A 114 5.97 22.61 -8.92
N GLU A 115 6.37 23.79 -8.46
CA GLU A 115 7.62 24.44 -8.87
C GLU A 115 8.85 23.62 -8.46
N MET A 116 8.85 23.07 -7.25
CA MET A 116 9.91 22.18 -6.76
C MET A 116 10.05 20.96 -7.68
N VAL A 117 8.96 20.26 -8.01
CA VAL A 117 8.99 19.08 -8.89
C VAL A 117 9.48 19.45 -10.29
N ALA A 118 9.02 20.58 -10.84
CA ALA A 118 9.49 21.07 -12.13
C ALA A 118 11.00 21.39 -12.12
N GLY A 119 11.51 21.98 -11.03
CA GLY A 119 12.92 22.26 -10.82
C GLY A 119 13.77 20.99 -10.81
N ILE A 120 13.31 19.95 -10.10
CA ILE A 120 13.98 18.64 -10.05
C ILE A 120 14.08 18.02 -11.44
N ARG A 121 12.98 18.00 -12.21
CA ARG A 121 12.98 17.45 -13.58
C ARG A 121 13.95 18.21 -14.48
N LYS A 122 13.90 19.55 -14.44
CA LYS A 122 14.79 20.40 -15.24
C LYS A 122 16.27 20.17 -14.91
N ALA A 123 16.62 20.06 -13.63
CA ALA A 123 17.99 19.80 -13.19
C ALA A 123 18.54 18.45 -13.70
N ARG A 124 17.64 17.47 -13.88
CA ARG A 124 17.96 16.14 -14.41
C ARG A 124 17.84 16.04 -15.94
N GLY A 125 17.56 17.14 -16.64
CA GLY A 125 17.36 17.15 -18.10
C GLY A 125 16.10 16.40 -18.55
N LEU A 126 15.14 16.18 -17.65
CA LEU A 126 13.88 15.50 -17.92
C LEU A 126 12.83 16.47 -18.46
N GLY A 127 11.94 15.97 -19.31
CA GLY A 127 10.78 16.70 -19.79
C GLY A 127 9.78 17.00 -18.65
N PRO A 128 8.91 18.01 -18.81
CA PRO A 128 7.98 18.44 -17.76
C PRO A 128 7.03 17.36 -17.22
N LYS A 129 6.78 16.29 -18.00
CA LYS A 129 5.87 15.19 -17.65
C LYS A 129 6.59 13.87 -17.40
N ASP A 130 7.90 13.85 -17.56
CA ASP A 130 8.69 12.63 -17.44
C ASP A 130 8.76 12.20 -15.97
N GLU A 131 8.83 10.90 -15.77
CA GLU A 131 8.98 10.33 -14.43
C GLU A 131 10.40 10.61 -13.91
N ALA A 132 10.48 11.16 -12.70
CA ALA A 132 11.75 11.27 -11.98
C ALA A 132 11.77 10.27 -10.82
N VAL A 133 12.81 9.45 -10.75
CA VAL A 133 13.07 8.52 -9.64
C VAL A 133 14.09 9.16 -8.70
N ILE A 134 13.74 9.34 -7.44
CA ILE A 134 14.62 9.91 -6.42
C ILE A 134 14.97 8.80 -5.42
N LEU A 135 16.27 8.60 -5.21
CA LEU A 135 16.84 7.63 -4.28
C LEU A 135 17.36 8.33 -3.03
N PRO A 136 17.55 7.61 -1.90
CA PRO A 136 18.09 8.20 -0.65
C PRO A 136 19.44 8.93 -0.79
N THR A 137 20.23 8.58 -1.80
CA THR A 137 21.53 9.17 -2.08
C THR A 137 21.46 10.44 -2.93
N ASP A 138 20.30 10.76 -3.48
CA ASP A 138 20.11 11.88 -4.37
C ASP A 138 19.94 13.20 -3.58
N GLY A 139 20.52 14.30 -4.08
CA GLY A 139 20.47 15.59 -3.37
C GLY A 139 19.06 16.16 -3.20
N GLU A 140 18.11 15.74 -4.04
CA GLU A 140 16.71 16.18 -3.96
C GLU A 140 15.89 15.40 -2.93
N TRP A 141 16.44 14.33 -2.35
CA TRP A 141 15.75 13.48 -1.37
C TRP A 141 15.20 14.29 -0.20
N ASP A 142 16.07 15.03 0.49
CA ASP A 142 15.68 15.83 1.66
C ASP A 142 14.73 16.97 1.29
N THR A 143 14.82 17.47 0.06
CA THR A 143 13.90 18.51 -0.43
C THR A 143 12.46 17.99 -0.43
N ILE A 144 12.24 16.74 -0.86
CA ILE A 144 10.92 16.12 -0.88
C ILE A 144 10.48 15.70 0.52
N LEU A 145 11.40 15.22 1.37
CA LEU A 145 11.07 14.85 2.75
C LEU A 145 10.60 16.06 3.58
N ASN A 146 11.03 17.27 3.24
CA ASN A 146 10.58 18.51 3.88
C ASN A 146 9.19 18.99 3.41
N THR A 147 8.48 18.22 2.59
CA THR A 147 7.12 18.58 2.14
C THR A 147 6.04 18.04 3.09
N LYS A 148 4.88 18.70 3.12
CA LYS A 148 3.70 18.21 3.87
C LYS A 148 3.28 16.80 3.44
N TYR A 149 3.51 16.44 2.17
CA TYR A 149 3.13 15.13 1.64
C TYR A 149 3.93 14.00 2.27
N TYR A 150 5.22 14.20 2.56
CA TYR A 150 6.00 13.19 3.27
C TYR A 150 5.55 13.06 4.73
N ALA A 151 5.33 14.18 5.42
CA ALA A 151 4.80 14.16 6.79
C ALA A 151 3.44 13.43 6.86
N GLN A 152 2.57 13.63 5.88
CA GLN A 152 1.31 12.91 5.75
C GLN A 152 1.52 11.43 5.39
N ALA A 153 2.47 11.11 4.51
CA ALA A 153 2.82 9.72 4.19
C ALA A 153 3.25 8.94 5.44
N GLN A 154 4.02 9.57 6.34
CA GLN A 154 4.47 8.95 7.59
C GLN A 154 3.34 8.67 8.59
N GLN A 155 2.25 9.45 8.57
CA GLN A 155 1.05 9.16 9.38
C GLN A 155 0.33 7.89 8.92
N VAL A 156 0.50 7.54 7.64
CA VAL A 156 -0.15 6.41 6.97
C VAL A 156 0.74 5.16 6.99
N ASN A 157 2.03 5.33 6.71
CA ASN A 157 3.01 4.26 6.72
C ASN A 157 4.32 4.76 7.36
N SER A 158 4.66 4.17 8.51
CA SER A 158 5.86 4.53 9.29
C SER A 158 7.09 3.71 8.93
N ARG A 159 7.01 2.81 7.93
CA ARG A 159 8.17 2.03 7.49
C ARG A 159 9.22 2.92 6.83
N PRO A 160 10.50 2.50 6.80
CA PRO A 160 11.53 3.20 6.06
C PRO A 160 11.16 3.39 4.59
N LEU A 161 11.43 4.57 4.04
CA LEU A 161 11.18 4.89 2.64
C LEU A 161 12.29 4.29 1.77
N ASP A 162 11.92 3.59 0.68
CA ASP A 162 12.85 2.97 -0.28
C ASP A 162 13.21 3.93 -1.41
N ARG A 163 12.20 4.54 -2.03
CA ARG A 163 12.35 5.48 -3.15
C ARG A 163 11.14 6.39 -3.30
N ILE A 164 11.32 7.48 -4.05
CA ILE A 164 10.26 8.41 -4.42
C ILE A 164 10.13 8.44 -5.94
N LEU A 165 8.89 8.43 -6.45
CA LEU A 165 8.62 8.71 -7.87
C LEU A 165 7.81 9.98 -8.02
N LEU A 166 8.29 10.90 -8.86
CA LEU A 166 7.58 12.11 -9.25
C LEU A 166 6.93 11.87 -10.61
N LYS A 167 5.60 11.78 -10.62
CA LYS A 167 4.82 11.42 -11.81
C LYS A 167 3.85 12.52 -12.18
N HIS A 168 3.62 12.68 -13.47
CA HIS A 168 2.57 13.54 -13.97
C HIS A 168 1.33 12.71 -14.30
N ARG A 169 0.16 13.08 -13.79
CA ARG A 169 -1.11 12.45 -14.17
C ARG A 169 -2.01 13.44 -14.87
N SER A 170 -2.48 13.07 -16.05
CA SER A 170 -3.59 13.74 -16.72
C SER A 170 -4.88 12.97 -16.43
N HIS A 171 -5.80 13.56 -15.65
CA HIS A 171 -7.15 13.00 -15.52
C HIS A 171 -8.04 13.53 -16.64
N PRO A 172 -8.78 12.68 -17.38
CA PRO A 172 -9.91 13.17 -18.16
C PRO A 172 -11.03 13.55 -17.20
N ILE A 173 -11.49 14.80 -17.23
CA ILE A 173 -12.77 15.18 -16.64
C ILE A 173 -13.85 14.97 -17.70
N ILE A 174 -15.02 14.50 -17.28
CA ILE A 174 -16.23 14.52 -18.09
C ILE A 174 -16.40 15.94 -18.67
N GLY A 175 -16.25 16.11 -19.98
CA GLY A 175 -16.44 17.41 -20.65
C GLY A 175 -15.19 18.12 -21.23
N LYS A 176 -14.05 17.43 -21.39
CA LYS A 176 -12.88 17.88 -22.21
C LYS A 176 -11.85 18.82 -21.55
N SER A 177 -11.72 18.83 -20.22
CA SER A 177 -10.54 19.43 -19.58
C SER A 177 -9.73 18.39 -18.82
N PHE A 178 -8.42 18.42 -19.02
CA PHE A 178 -7.46 17.69 -18.20
C PHE A 178 -6.93 18.64 -17.15
N PHE A 179 -7.09 18.35 -15.86
CA PHE A 179 -6.23 18.99 -14.87
C PHE A 179 -4.97 18.13 -14.76
N PRO A 180 -3.82 18.64 -15.28
CA PRO A 180 -2.55 18.03 -14.95
C PRO A 180 -2.37 18.11 -13.43
N THR A 181 -2.00 16.99 -12.81
CA THR A 181 -1.72 16.94 -11.38
C THR A 181 -0.41 16.22 -11.18
N GLU A 182 0.52 16.88 -10.51
CA GLU A 182 1.74 16.24 -10.05
C GLU A 182 1.39 15.21 -8.98
N ARG A 183 2.11 14.08 -9.01
CA ARG A 183 1.95 13.02 -8.03
C ARG A 183 3.28 12.67 -7.43
N ILE A 184 3.29 12.54 -6.11
CA ILE A 184 4.43 12.07 -5.34
C ILE A 184 4.10 10.67 -4.86
N HIS A 185 4.89 9.70 -5.29
CA HIS A 185 4.75 8.30 -4.90
C HIS A 185 5.85 7.95 -3.90
N PHE A 186 5.48 7.58 -2.69
CA PHE A 186 6.37 7.12 -1.65
C PHE A 186 6.37 5.59 -1.61
N SER A 187 7.52 4.97 -1.84
CA SER A 187 7.68 3.51 -1.80
C SER A 187 8.13 3.03 -0.44
N PHE A 188 7.45 2.04 0.09
CA PHE A 188 7.78 1.37 1.35
C PHE A 188 8.07 -0.10 1.04
N PRO A 189 9.26 -0.60 1.40
CA PRO A 189 9.63 -1.97 1.10
C PRO A 189 8.73 -2.93 1.87
N LYS A 190 8.51 -4.11 1.30
CA LYS A 190 7.87 -5.20 2.03
C LYS A 190 8.64 -5.46 3.32
N LEU A 191 7.90 -5.68 4.40
CA LEU A 191 8.45 -6.45 5.50
C LEU A 191 8.77 -7.82 4.90
N LYS A 192 10.06 -8.12 4.68
CA LYS A 192 10.47 -9.51 4.48
C LYS A 192 9.93 -10.27 5.69
N ASP A 193 9.29 -11.42 5.48
CA ASP A 193 9.04 -12.37 6.56
C ASP A 193 10.35 -12.46 7.36
N ARG A 194 10.33 -11.94 8.58
CA ARG A 194 11.43 -12.13 9.51
C ARG A 194 11.50 -13.63 9.74
N ARG A 195 12.26 -14.36 8.92
CA ARG A 195 12.85 -15.61 9.37
C ARG A 195 13.67 -15.21 10.60
N PRO A 196 13.43 -15.81 11.77
CA PRO A 196 14.34 -15.60 12.89
C PRO A 196 15.74 -16.02 12.44
N GLU A 197 16.66 -15.07 12.35
CA GLU A 197 18.09 -15.31 12.09
C GLU A 197 18.79 -15.98 13.28
N ASN A 198 18.11 -16.93 13.95
CA ASN A 198 18.64 -17.69 15.09
C ASN A 198 18.36 -19.19 14.96
N GLU A 199 18.23 -19.73 13.75
CA GLU A 199 18.51 -21.15 13.54
C GLU A 199 19.95 -21.26 13.03
N ALA A 200 20.85 -21.46 13.98
CA ALA A 200 22.22 -21.92 13.71
C ALA A 200 22.17 -23.18 12.84
N PRO A 201 23.13 -23.38 11.91
CA PRO A 201 23.18 -24.58 11.11
C PRO A 201 23.31 -25.79 12.05
N SER A 202 22.32 -26.68 12.03
CA SER A 202 22.42 -27.97 12.70
C SER A 202 23.61 -28.71 12.09
N LEU A 203 24.69 -28.83 12.88
CA LEU A 203 25.81 -29.70 12.59
C LEU A 203 25.29 -31.13 12.50
N ASP A 204 25.27 -31.62 11.27
CA ASP A 204 25.30 -33.03 10.92
C ASP A 204 26.47 -33.68 11.67
N SER A 205 26.16 -34.45 12.71
CA SER A 205 27.10 -35.39 13.32
C SER A 205 26.71 -36.79 12.88
N GLY A 206 27.38 -37.26 11.84
CA GLY A 206 27.33 -38.65 11.43
C GLY A 206 27.63 -39.60 12.59
N LYS A 207 26.86 -40.68 12.65
CA LYS A 207 27.30 -41.95 13.21
C LYS A 207 27.10 -43.02 12.15
N GLU A 208 28.21 -43.36 11.50
CA GLU A 208 28.41 -44.69 10.93
C GLU A 208 28.38 -45.72 12.07
N GLU A 209 27.59 -46.78 11.93
CA GLU A 209 28.03 -48.09 12.43
C GLU A 209 27.47 -49.24 11.59
N ARG A 210 28.40 -49.82 10.81
CA ARG A 210 28.63 -51.22 10.41
C ARG A 210 27.54 -52.07 9.75
N GLN A 211 27.98 -52.59 8.60
CA GLN A 211 27.50 -53.72 7.82
C GLN A 211 27.24 -55.00 8.64
N GLU A 212 26.21 -55.73 8.25
CA GLU A 212 26.23 -57.19 8.28
C GLU A 212 25.82 -57.76 6.91
N ASP A 213 26.72 -58.58 6.39
CA ASP A 213 26.77 -59.21 5.08
C ASP A 213 25.92 -60.50 5.09
N LYS A 214 24.99 -60.66 4.15
CA LYS A 214 24.51 -61.99 3.73
C LYS A 214 24.34 -62.06 2.22
N ARG A 215 25.25 -62.84 1.63
CA ARG A 215 25.31 -63.32 0.25
C ARG A 215 24.14 -64.26 -0.11
N GLU A 216 24.12 -64.55 -1.42
CA GLU A 216 23.42 -65.62 -2.17
C GLU A 216 22.02 -65.26 -2.66
N GLY A 217 21.65 -65.42 -3.94
CA GLY A 217 22.32 -65.91 -5.15
C GLY A 217 21.38 -65.65 -6.33
N SER A 218 21.89 -65.23 -7.49
CA SER A 218 22.08 -66.11 -8.66
C SER A 218 20.95 -66.05 -9.69
N ARG A 219 21.34 -65.60 -10.90
CA ARG A 219 20.79 -65.91 -12.25
C ARG A 219 19.43 -65.33 -12.61
N VAL A 220 19.07 -65.04 -13.86
CA VAL A 220 19.62 -64.93 -15.23
C VAL A 220 18.38 -64.46 -16.03
N GLY A 221 18.52 -63.65 -17.08
CA GLY A 221 17.52 -63.69 -18.16
C GLY A 221 17.23 -62.38 -18.89
N SER A 222 17.90 -62.23 -20.03
CA SER A 222 17.62 -61.39 -21.20
C SER A 222 16.17 -61.39 -21.71
N ASN A 223 15.69 -60.24 -22.22
CA ASN A 223 15.24 -59.99 -23.63
C ASN A 223 14.42 -58.69 -23.71
N LEU A 224 14.75 -57.70 -24.56
CA LEU A 224 14.53 -57.57 -26.03
C LEU A 224 13.07 -57.32 -26.45
N GLY A 225 12.87 -56.23 -27.22
CA GLY A 225 11.65 -55.89 -27.99
C GLY A 225 11.09 -54.51 -27.62
N SER A 226 11.43 -53.38 -28.26
CA SER A 226 10.97 -52.95 -29.60
C SER A 226 9.51 -53.28 -29.85
N TRP A 227 8.61 -52.30 -29.94
CA TRP A 227 7.58 -52.19 -30.99
C TRP A 227 7.06 -50.74 -31.10
N LEU A 228 6.92 -50.32 -32.36
CA LEU A 228 6.35 -49.07 -32.85
C LEU A 228 4.84 -48.97 -32.60
N ARG A 229 4.35 -47.76 -32.30
CA ARG A 229 3.45 -46.96 -33.16
C ARG A 229 3.11 -45.63 -32.51
#